data_AF-A0A0R3QF12-F1
#
_entry.id   AF-A0A0R3QF12-F1
#
_cell.length_a   1.000
_cell.length_b   1.000
_cell.length_c   1.000
_cell.angle_alpha   90.00
_cell.angle_beta   90.00
_cell.angle_gamma   90.00
#
_symmetry.space_group_name_H-M   'P 1'
#
loop_
_entity.id
_entity.type
_entity.pdbx_description
1 polymer ?
#
loop_
_entity_poly.entity_id
_entity_poly.type
_entity_poly.pdbx_seq_one_letter_code
_entity_poly.pdbx_strand_id
1 'polypeptide(L)'
;MRLLARIDMTHISQATGVFAAERSACVIKNEDKLEWLFMRSPDEVDRMLEQLNKLGVRQINTEEGGSSRLSAILNSMSRLNDAFQFDDVVSDDTFDTSLELR
;
A
#
# COMPACT_ATOMS: atom_id res chain seq x y z
N MET A 1 -8.28 -5.91 18.86
CA MET A 1 -7.73 -5.70 17.50
C MET A 1 -8.26 -6.83 16.60
N ARG A 2 -8.93 -6.53 15.48
CA ARG A 2 -9.50 -7.54 14.57
C ARG A 2 -8.61 -7.67 13.33
N LEU A 3 -8.12 -8.87 13.04
CA LEU A 3 -7.39 -9.14 11.80
C LEU A 3 -8.36 -9.02 10.61
N LEU A 4 -8.08 -8.09 9.69
CA LEU A 4 -8.92 -7.87 8.50
C LEU A 4 -8.51 -8.76 7.33
N ALA A 5 -7.21 -8.94 7.12
CA ALA A 5 -6.66 -9.77 6.05
C ALA A 5 -5.31 -10.35 6.47
N ARG A 6 -4.99 -11.54 5.95
CA ARG A 6 -3.66 -12.16 6.04
C ARG A 6 -3.15 -12.37 4.63
N ILE A 7 -2.01 -11.77 4.32
CA ILE A 7 -1.32 -11.95 3.05
C ILE A 7 -0.18 -12.95 3.28
N ASP A 8 -0.16 -14.02 2.50
CA ASP A 8 0.94 -14.99 2.56
C ASP A 8 2.12 -14.47 1.73
N MET A 9 3.23 -14.19 2.41
CA MET A 9 4.45 -13.65 1.81
C MET A 9 5.13 -14.63 0.85
N THR A 10 4.92 -15.94 1.00
CA THR A 10 5.65 -16.97 0.23
C THR A 10 5.31 -16.95 -1.25
N HIS A 11 4.14 -16.41 -1.60
CA HIS A 11 3.63 -16.36 -2.96
C HIS A 11 3.73 -14.96 -3.60
N ILE A 12 4.26 -13.98 -2.86
CA ILE A 12 4.45 -12.62 -3.38
C ILE A 12 5.63 -12.63 -4.35
N SER A 13 5.31 -12.53 -5.63
CA SER A 13 6.30 -12.49 -6.71
C SER A 13 6.83 -11.08 -6.97
N GLN A 14 5.97 -10.07 -6.80
CA GLN A 14 6.27 -8.67 -7.08
C GLN A 14 5.41 -7.74 -6.22
N ALA A 15 5.95 -6.59 -5.87
CA ALA A 15 5.19 -5.46 -5.36
C ALA A 15 5.49 -4.20 -6.18
N THR A 16 4.50 -3.35 -6.34
CA THR A 16 4.62 -2.14 -7.15
C THR A 16 3.93 -0.97 -6.47
N GLY A 17 4.69 0.08 -6.18
CA GLY A 17 4.14 1.36 -5.74
C GLY A 17 3.50 2.08 -6.92
N VAL A 18 2.25 2.52 -6.76
CA VAL A 18 1.47 3.17 -7.80
C VAL A 18 0.97 4.49 -7.25
N PHE A 19 1.34 5.57 -7.94
CA PHE A 19 1.00 6.91 -7.53
C PHE A 19 0.06 7.56 -8.56
N ALA A 20 -0.98 8.20 -8.06
CA ALA A 20 -1.97 8.97 -8.80
C ALA A 20 -2.13 10.36 -8.18
N ALA A 21 -2.83 11.27 -8.87
CA ALA A 21 -2.93 12.67 -8.46
C ALA A 21 -3.51 12.87 -7.04
N GLU A 22 -4.40 11.98 -6.60
CA GLU A 22 -5.09 12.06 -5.31
C GLU A 22 -5.01 10.76 -4.50
N ARG A 23 -4.31 9.73 -5.01
CA ARG A 23 -4.30 8.39 -4.40
C ARG A 23 -2.93 7.74 -4.51
N SER A 24 -2.62 6.94 -3.50
CA SER A 24 -1.43 6.11 -3.46
C SER A 24 -1.83 4.67 -3.17
N ALA A 25 -1.20 3.72 -3.84
CA ALA A 25 -1.45 2.31 -3.60
C ALA A 25 -0.18 1.48 -3.73
N CYS A 26 -0.09 0.42 -2.94
CA CYS A 26 0.86 -0.67 -3.14
C CYS A 26 0.10 -1.84 -3.79
N VAL A 27 0.50 -2.23 -4.99
CA VAL A 27 -0.06 -3.38 -5.71
C VAL A 27 0.84 -4.58 -5.49
N ILE A 28 0.30 -5.63 -4.88
CA ILE A 28 1.00 -6.89 -4.63
C ILE A 28 0.55 -7.91 -5.66
N LYS A 29 1.51 -8.51 -6.37
CA LYS A 29 1.27 -9.62 -7.28
C LYS A 29 1.56 -10.94 -6.57
N ASN A 30 0.49 -11.63 -6.22
CA ASN A 30 0.50 -12.94 -5.61
C ASN A 30 0.04 -13.96 -6.66
N GLU A 31 0.95 -14.80 -7.16
CA GLU A 31 0.71 -15.70 -8.30
C GLU A 31 0.07 -14.95 -9.50
N ASP A 32 -1.21 -15.22 -9.77
CA ASP A 32 -2.03 -14.60 -10.84
C ASP A 32 -2.99 -13.51 -10.34
N LYS A 33 -2.96 -13.18 -9.04
CA LYS A 33 -3.83 -12.18 -8.43
C LYS A 33 -3.08 -10.88 -8.16
N LEU A 34 -3.76 -9.78 -8.44
CA LEU A 34 -3.33 -8.44 -8.06
C LEU A 34 -4.16 -7.99 -6.84
N GLU A 35 -3.47 -7.84 -5.71
CA GLU A 35 -4.04 -7.30 -4.49
C GLU A 35 -3.66 -5.83 -4.36
N TRP A 36 -4.65 -4.98 -4.10
CA TRP A 36 -4.48 -3.54 -4.01
C TRP A 36 -4.55 -3.10 -2.55
N LEU A 37 -3.48 -2.52 -2.05
CA LEU A 37 -3.43 -1.88 -0.74
C LEU A 37 -3.42 -0.37 -0.93
N PHE A 38 -4.56 0.27 -0.71
CA PHE A 38 -4.67 1.73 -0.73
C PHE A 38 -4.02 2.31 0.52
N MET A 39 -3.17 3.31 0.31
CA MET A 39 -2.38 3.97 1.35
C MET A 39 -2.72 5.46 1.39
N ARG A 40 -2.47 6.10 2.52
CA ARG A 40 -2.81 7.52 2.75
C ARG A 40 -1.87 8.45 2.00
N SER A 41 -0.60 8.07 1.93
CA SER A 41 0.44 8.92 1.35
C SER A 41 1.43 8.10 0.52
N PRO A 42 2.17 8.76 -0.39
CA PRO A 42 3.30 8.15 -1.05
C PRO A 42 4.33 7.56 -0.07
N ASP A 43 4.61 8.25 1.04
CA ASP A 43 5.57 7.80 2.05
C ASP A 43 5.17 6.47 2.71
N GLU A 44 3.87 6.21 2.90
CA GLU A 44 3.38 4.91 3.37
C GLU A 44 3.62 3.79 2.34
N VAL A 45 3.47 4.10 1.04
CA VAL A 45 3.79 3.15 -0.02
C VAL A 45 5.29 2.82 0.01
N ASP A 46 6.15 3.82 0.10
CA ASP A 46 7.60 3.62 0.15
C ASP A 46 8.02 2.79 1.38
N ARG A 47 7.47 3.11 2.56
CA ARG A 47 7.68 2.32 3.79
C ARG A 47 7.24 0.87 3.58
N MET A 48 6.08 0.62 2.96
CA MET A 48 5.59 -0.73 2.69
C MET A 48 6.50 -1.51 1.73
N LEU A 49 6.91 -0.88 0.63
CA LEU A 49 7.83 -1.50 -0.33
C LEU A 49 9.18 -1.84 0.30
N GLU A 50 9.69 -0.98 1.17
CA GLU A 50 10.92 -1.24 1.92
C GLU A 50 10.77 -2.46 2.85
N GLN A 51 9.65 -2.59 3.55
CA GLN A 51 9.38 -3.77 4.39
C GLN A 51 9.27 -5.05 3.56
N LEU A 52 8.56 -5.01 2.43
CA LEU A 52 8.45 -6.15 1.52
C LEU A 52 9.82 -6.58 0.97
N ASN A 53 10.67 -5.61 0.64
CA ASN A 53 12.05 -5.86 0.24
C ASN A 53 12.84 -6.58 1.35
N LYS A 54 12.75 -6.09 2.59
CA LYS A 54 13.40 -6.71 3.76
C LYS A 54 12.90 -8.13 4.04
N LEU A 55 11.63 -8.41 3.75
CA LEU A 55 11.02 -9.73 3.88
C LEU A 55 11.32 -10.67 2.70
N GLY A 56 12.10 -10.24 1.71
CA GLY A 56 12.61 -11.08 0.64
C GLY A 56 11.77 -11.09 -0.64
N VAL A 57 10.83 -10.16 -0.80
CA VAL A 57 10.13 -9.96 -2.09
C VAL A 57 11.14 -9.47 -3.12
N ARG A 58 11.33 -10.26 -4.19
CA ARG A 58 12.45 -10.06 -5.12
C ARG A 58 12.26 -8.94 -6.12
N GLN A 59 11.02 -8.62 -6.47
CA GLN A 59 10.70 -7.62 -7.49
C GLN A 59 9.90 -6.48 -6.87
N ILE A 60 10.59 -5.36 -6.60
CA ILE A 60 10.02 -4.13 -6.08
C ILE A 60 10.12 -3.08 -7.18
N ASN A 61 8.98 -2.56 -7.61
CA ASN A 61 8.90 -1.54 -8.66
C ASN A 61 8.17 -0.29 -8.12
N THR A 62 8.43 0.85 -8.74
CA THR A 62 7.69 2.09 -8.51
C THR A 62 7.23 2.65 -9.85
N GLU A 63 5.94 2.92 -9.96
CA GLU A 63 5.33 3.55 -11.13
C GLU A 63 5.04 5.02 -10.80
N GLU A 64 6.06 5.85 -10.98
CA GLU A 64 5.96 7.31 -10.87
C GLU A 64 5.51 7.92 -12.21
N GLY A 65 4.71 8.98 -12.16
CA GLY A 65 4.50 9.84 -13.33
C GLY A 65 3.42 9.39 -14.33
N GLY A 66 2.47 8.54 -13.94
CA GLY A 66 1.16 8.44 -14.62
C GLY A 66 1.14 7.78 -15.99
N SER A 67 2.24 7.17 -16.45
CA SER A 67 2.32 6.44 -17.73
C SER A 67 2.40 4.92 -17.52
N SER A 68 1.52 4.37 -16.71
CA SER A 68 1.40 2.92 -16.49
C SER A 68 -0.06 2.46 -16.43
N ARG A 69 -0.28 1.17 -16.69
CA ARG A 69 -1.62 0.55 -16.64
C ARG A 69 -2.20 0.58 -15.22
N LEU A 70 -1.38 0.44 -14.17
CA LEU A 70 -1.88 0.45 -12.80
C LEU A 70 -2.26 1.86 -12.34
N SER A 71 -1.48 2.89 -12.69
CA SER A 71 -1.84 4.28 -12.42
C SER A 71 -3.15 4.67 -13.13
N ALA A 72 -3.36 4.19 -14.37
CA ALA A 72 -4.62 4.41 -15.09
C ALA A 72 -5.82 3.73 -14.39
N ILE A 73 -5.65 2.48 -13.93
CA ILE A 73 -6.69 1.77 -13.17
C ILE A 73 -7.01 2.54 -11.88
N LEU A 74 -6.00 2.92 -11.10
CA LEU A 74 -6.15 3.67 -9.85
C LEU A 74 -6.92 4.98 -10.03
N ASN A 75 -6.59 5.73 -11.09
CA ASN A 75 -7.29 6.97 -11.46
C ASN A 75 -8.74 6.74 -11.91
N SER A 76 -9.04 5.57 -12.52
CA SER A 76 -10.39 5.25 -13.01
C SER A 76 -11.34 4.72 -11.94
N MET A 77 -10.84 4.33 -10.75
CA MET A 77 -11.67 3.81 -9.68
C MET A 77 -12.58 4.91 -9.11
N SER A 78 -13.86 4.61 -8.90
CA SER A 78 -14.84 5.56 -8.37
C SER A 78 -14.42 6.14 -7.02
N ARG A 79 -14.60 7.45 -6.84
CA ARG A 79 -14.40 8.16 -5.56
C ARG A 79 -15.41 7.75 -4.49
N LEU A 80 -16.58 7.25 -4.90
CA LEU A 80 -17.67 6.88 -3.99
C LEU A 80 -17.46 5.54 -3.27
N ASN A 81 -16.54 4.71 -3.76
CA ASN A 81 -16.18 3.43 -3.15
C ASN A 81 -14.88 3.51 -2.35
N ASP A 82 -14.34 4.71 -2.12
CA ASP A 82 -13.28 4.92 -1.13
C ASP A 82 -13.91 4.73 0.26
N ALA A 83 -14.03 3.47 0.69
CA ALA A 83 -14.20 3.13 2.10
C ALA A 83 -13.02 3.64 2.97
N PHE A 84 -12.00 4.22 2.32
CA PHE A 84 -10.79 4.78 2.89
C PHE A 84 -10.50 6.17 2.31
N GLN A 85 -11.52 7.03 2.18
CA GLN A 85 -11.25 8.45 2.04
C GLN A 85 -10.59 8.91 3.34
N PHE A 86 -9.26 9.00 3.31
CA PHE A 86 -8.50 9.54 4.40
C PHE A 86 -8.62 11.05 4.27
N ASP A 87 -9.68 11.60 4.86
CA ASP A 87 -9.77 13.05 5.08
C ASP A 87 -8.56 13.42 5.94
N ASP A 88 -7.64 14.12 5.28
CA ASP A 88 -6.34 14.51 5.80
C ASP A 88 -6.49 15.21 7.16
N VAL A 89 -5.46 15.07 8.01
CA VAL A 89 -5.34 15.52 9.41
C VAL A 89 -5.68 14.47 10.49
N VAL A 90 -4.95 13.36 10.50
CA VAL A 90 -4.53 12.76 11.78
C VAL A 90 -3.02 12.67 11.76
N SER A 91 -2.38 13.55 12.54
CA SER A 91 -0.93 13.58 12.76
C SER A 91 -0.40 12.18 13.10
N ASP A 92 0.75 11.85 12.50
CA ASP A 92 1.46 10.56 12.56
C ASP A 92 1.96 10.20 14.00
N ASP A 93 1.58 10.97 15.03
CA ASP A 93 2.13 10.89 16.40
C ASP A 93 1.35 9.97 17.36
N THR A 94 0.33 9.24 16.93
CA THR A 94 -0.45 8.35 17.83
C THR A 94 -0.14 6.86 17.67
N PHE A 95 1.15 6.52 17.63
CA PHE A 95 1.60 5.23 18.17
C PHE A 95 2.18 5.47 19.56
N ASP A 96 1.29 5.61 20.54
CA ASP A 96 1.67 5.56 21.95
C ASP A 96 2.12 4.13 22.25
N THR A 97 3.44 3.89 22.19
CA THR A 97 4.07 2.65 22.63
C THR A 97 4.05 2.59 24.15
N SER A 98 2.87 2.40 24.73
CA SER A 98 2.72 1.99 26.13
C SER A 98 2.97 0.48 26.24
N LEU A 99 4.20 0.07 25.93
CA LEU A 99 4.75 -1.21 26.38
C LEU A 99 5.31 -0.97 27.78
N GLU A 100 4.43 -0.97 28.79
CA GLU A 100 4.85 -1.10 30.17
C GLU A 100 5.47 -2.50 30.35
N LEU A 101 6.80 -2.57 30.20
CA LEU A 101 7.59 -3.67 30.73
C LEU A 101 7.70 -3.47 32.25
N ARG A 102 6.88 -4.19 33.01
CA ARG A 102 7.20 -4.60 34.38
C ARG A 102 6.50 -5.90 34.76
#